data_AF-I2QQ29-F1
#
_entry.id   AF-I2QQ29-F1
#
_cell.length_a   1.000
_cell.length_b   1.000
_cell.length_c   1.000
_cell.angle_alpha   90.00
_cell.angle_beta   90.00
_cell.angle_gamma   90.00
#
_symmetry.space_group_name_H-M   'P 1'
#
loop_
_entity.id
_entity.type
_entity.pdbx_description
1 polymer ?
#
loop_
_entity_poly.entity_id
_entity_poly.type
_entity_poly.pdbx_seq_one_letter_code
_entity_poly.pdbx_strand_id
1 'polypeptide(L)'
;MRCRFSIVTFVLIAPTFASEALGTTTDIRSITCSEYLAMPATPSGKFSAWMTGWFSYESRRTFVDFDLHRANVTNVRGWCQSNPNASVMVGLEKSIGVTAVPNATLDFNKITCGTWLAYGPADQDFVRYFMSGYYNAAASNSVLDYERLQRNSSAVVAYCKKNKSRTLPTAIQNRAS
;
A
#
# COMPACT_ATOMS: atom_id res chain seq x y z
N MET A 1 -9.72 -25.20 -61.78
CA MET A 1 -9.04 -25.89 -60.67
C MET A 1 -9.49 -25.25 -59.36
N ARG A 2 -10.09 -26.04 -58.46
CA ARG A 2 -10.43 -25.64 -57.09
C ARG A 2 -9.38 -26.25 -56.15
N CYS A 3 -8.70 -25.45 -55.33
CA CYS A 3 -8.11 -25.90 -54.06
C CYS A 3 -7.67 -24.68 -53.24
N ARG A 4 -8.48 -24.29 -52.26
CA ARG A 4 -8.24 -24.45 -50.81
C ARG A 4 -7.31 -23.37 -50.22
N PHE A 5 -7.92 -22.25 -49.80
CA PHE A 5 -7.33 -21.35 -48.81
C PHE A 5 -7.47 -22.00 -47.43
N SER A 6 -6.36 -22.44 -46.85
CA SER A 6 -6.31 -22.82 -45.42
C SER A 6 -6.19 -21.54 -44.60
N ILE A 7 -7.26 -21.19 -43.87
CA ILE A 7 -7.20 -20.17 -42.82
C ILE A 7 -6.51 -20.81 -41.62
N VAL A 8 -5.27 -20.39 -41.34
CA VAL A 8 -4.59 -20.72 -40.09
C VAL A 8 -5.00 -19.68 -39.06
N THR A 9 -5.96 -20.02 -38.21
CA THR A 9 -6.36 -19.18 -37.07
C THR A 9 -5.29 -19.29 -36.00
N PHE A 10 -4.43 -18.27 -35.89
CA PHE A 10 -3.45 -18.16 -34.82
C PHE A 10 -4.19 -17.76 -33.54
N VAL A 11 -4.52 -18.73 -32.69
CA VAL A 11 -5.03 -18.47 -31.33
C VAL A 11 -3.85 -17.94 -30.52
N LEU A 12 -3.74 -16.61 -30.41
CA LEU A 12 -2.91 -15.97 -29.40
C LEU A 12 -3.53 -16.30 -28.04
N ILE A 13 -3.00 -17.34 -27.40
CA ILE A 13 -3.18 -17.57 -25.97
C ILE A 13 -2.48 -16.39 -25.30
N ALA A 14 -3.24 -15.34 -24.98
CA ALA A 14 -2.75 -14.30 -24.10
C ALA A 14 -2.42 -14.98 -22.76
N PRO A 15 -1.17 -14.94 -22.28
CA PRO A 15 -0.91 -15.36 -20.92
C PRO A 15 -1.73 -14.45 -20.02
N THR A 16 -2.70 -15.04 -19.33
CA THR A 16 -3.37 -14.44 -18.19
C THR A 16 -2.30 -14.19 -17.13
N PHE A 17 -1.64 -13.04 -17.18
CA PHE A 17 -0.86 -12.55 -16.06
C PHE A 17 -1.86 -12.18 -14.96
N ALA A 18 -2.27 -13.17 -14.17
CA ALA A 18 -2.71 -12.90 -12.81
C ALA A 18 -1.44 -12.47 -12.04
N SER A 19 -1.07 -11.19 -12.16
CA SER A 19 0.06 -10.63 -11.40
C SER A 19 -0.37 -10.37 -9.97
N GLU A 20 -0.64 -11.46 -9.24
CA GLU A 20 -0.70 -11.49 -7.78
C GLU A 20 0.52 -12.26 -7.28
N ALA A 21 1.68 -11.60 -7.19
CA ALA A 21 2.78 -12.07 -6.33
C ALA A 21 3.90 -11.02 -6.23
N LEU A 22 3.68 -9.95 -5.48
CA LEU A 22 4.68 -9.75 -4.43
C LEU A 22 4.50 -10.97 -3.52
N GLY A 23 5.58 -11.70 -3.21
CA GLY A 23 5.50 -12.85 -2.32
C GLY A 23 4.63 -12.51 -1.10
N THR A 24 3.90 -13.51 -0.59
CA THR A 24 2.95 -13.33 0.53
C THR A 24 3.57 -12.56 1.70
N THR A 25 4.90 -12.59 1.82
CA THR A 25 5.72 -11.81 2.72
C THR A 25 6.90 -11.21 1.96
N THR A 26 7.15 -9.91 2.10
CA THR A 26 8.30 -9.21 1.49
C THR A 26 8.92 -8.23 2.48
N ASP A 27 10.26 -8.23 2.65
CA ASP A 27 10.95 -7.14 3.35
C ASP A 27 11.03 -5.93 2.42
N ILE A 28 10.51 -4.78 2.86
CA ILE A 28 10.51 -3.56 2.05
C ILE A 28 11.91 -3.10 1.64
N ARG A 29 12.95 -3.45 2.42
CA ARG A 29 14.33 -3.04 2.16
C ARG A 29 14.91 -3.73 0.93
N SER A 30 14.41 -4.91 0.58
CA SER A 30 14.88 -5.66 -0.59
C SER A 30 14.19 -5.26 -1.89
N ILE A 31 13.08 -4.51 -1.83
CA ILE A 31 12.36 -4.08 -3.04
C ILE A 31 13.20 -3.05 -3.78
N THR A 32 13.58 -3.38 -5.00
CA THR A 32 14.31 -2.49 -5.90
C THR A 32 13.37 -1.51 -6.60
N CYS A 33 13.94 -0.42 -7.10
CA CYS A 33 13.23 0.54 -7.93
C CYS A 33 12.65 -0.09 -9.20
N SER A 34 13.36 -1.02 -9.85
CA SER A 34 12.85 -1.74 -11.01
C SER A 34 11.61 -2.57 -10.67
N GLU A 35 11.62 -3.30 -9.56
CA GLU A 35 10.47 -4.07 -9.08
C GLU A 35 9.28 -3.15 -8.75
N TYR A 36 9.53 -2.04 -8.04
CA TYR A 36 8.49 -1.05 -7.72
C TYR A 36 7.87 -0.39 -8.97
N LEU A 37 8.69 -0.10 -9.98
CA LEU A 37 8.21 0.45 -11.24
C LEU A 37 7.40 -0.56 -12.06
N ALA A 38 7.75 -1.85 -11.98
CA ALA A 38 7.07 -2.95 -12.64
C ALA A 38 5.75 -3.38 -11.97
N MET A 39 5.49 -2.96 -10.72
CA MET A 39 4.24 -3.28 -10.03
C MET A 39 3.02 -2.74 -10.79
N PRO A 40 1.95 -3.54 -10.97
CA PRO A 40 0.68 -3.03 -11.47
C PRO A 40 0.11 -1.94 -10.56
N ALA A 41 -0.75 -1.07 -11.11
CA ALA A 41 -1.24 0.12 -10.42
C ALA A 41 -1.84 -0.17 -9.02
N THR A 42 -2.68 -1.20 -8.90
CA THR A 42 -3.35 -1.54 -7.63
C THR A 42 -2.36 -2.04 -6.56
N PRO A 43 -1.52 -3.08 -6.79
CA PRO A 43 -0.45 -3.45 -5.87
C PRO A 43 0.50 -2.29 -5.54
N SER A 44 0.88 -1.49 -6.54
CA SER A 44 1.76 -0.34 -6.36
C SER A 44 1.16 0.71 -5.43
N GLY A 45 -0.15 0.99 -5.56
CA GLY A 45 -0.86 1.90 -4.67
C GLY A 45 -0.94 1.39 -3.23
N LYS A 46 -1.24 0.10 -3.05
CA LYS A 46 -1.28 -0.56 -1.73
C LYS A 46 0.08 -0.55 -1.05
N PHE A 47 1.13 -0.91 -1.79
CA PHE A 47 2.52 -0.83 -1.32
C PHE A 47 2.89 0.61 -0.93
N SER A 48 2.55 1.59 -1.76
CA SER A 48 2.84 3.01 -1.50
C SER A 48 2.11 3.54 -0.26
N ALA A 49 0.86 3.12 -0.03
CA ALA A 49 0.10 3.46 1.17
C ALA A 49 0.76 2.86 2.42
N TRP A 50 1.18 1.59 2.36
CA TRP A 50 1.92 0.94 3.44
C TRP A 50 3.25 1.66 3.74
N MET A 51 4.03 1.98 2.71
CA MET A 51 5.29 2.72 2.83
C MET A 51 5.09 4.09 3.47
N THR A 52 3.99 4.77 3.12
CA THR A 52 3.63 6.06 3.71
C THR A 52 3.36 5.93 5.21
N GLY A 53 2.67 4.86 5.63
CA GLY A 53 2.47 4.53 7.03
C GLY A 53 3.77 4.30 7.78
N TRP A 54 4.62 3.43 7.23
CA TRP A 54 5.90 3.07 7.81
C TRP A 54 6.78 4.31 8.02
N PHE A 55 6.95 5.14 6.99
CA PHE A 55 7.73 6.37 7.08
C PHE A 55 7.08 7.44 7.97
N SER A 56 5.75 7.47 8.09
CA SER A 56 5.09 8.40 8.99
C SER A 56 5.48 8.13 10.44
N TYR A 57 5.57 6.85 10.85
CA TYR A 57 6.07 6.51 12.17
C TYR A 57 7.55 6.92 12.35
N GLU A 58 8.42 6.55 11.41
CA GLU A 58 9.86 6.88 11.48
C GLU A 58 10.12 8.40 11.57
N SER A 59 9.28 9.20 10.89
CA SER A 59 9.34 10.66 10.92
C SER A 59 8.50 11.30 12.04
N ARG A 60 7.99 10.51 12.99
CA ARG A 60 7.16 10.94 14.13
C ARG A 60 5.90 11.72 13.73
N ARG A 61 5.34 11.43 12.55
CA ARG A 61 4.08 12.01 12.06
C ARG A 61 2.89 11.20 12.52
N THR A 62 1.93 11.88 13.12
CA THR A 62 0.69 11.28 13.64
C THR A 62 -0.53 11.52 12.75
N PHE A 63 -0.30 11.91 11.49
CA PHE A 63 -1.33 12.21 10.51
C PHE A 63 -0.88 11.79 9.11
N VAL A 64 -1.83 11.71 8.18
CA VAL A 64 -1.56 11.48 6.75
C VAL A 64 -1.91 12.72 5.96
N ASP A 65 -1.01 13.17 5.11
CA ASP A 65 -1.29 14.18 4.08
C ASP A 65 -1.41 13.46 2.73
N PHE A 66 -2.61 13.48 2.13
CA PHE A 66 -2.88 12.77 0.87
C PHE A 66 -2.18 13.43 -0.32
N ASP A 67 -2.01 14.74 -0.30
CA ASP A 67 -1.36 15.48 -1.38
C ASP A 67 0.14 15.22 -1.34
N LEU A 68 0.72 15.25 -0.14
CA LEU A 68 2.09 14.84 0.11
C LEU A 68 2.32 13.37 -0.26
N HIS A 69 1.39 12.47 0.08
CA HIS A 69 1.46 11.07 -0.33
C HIS A 69 1.57 10.94 -1.86
N ARG A 70 0.68 11.58 -2.62
CA ARG A 70 0.71 11.53 -4.09
C ARG A 70 1.98 12.14 -4.67
N ALA A 71 2.41 13.29 -4.14
CA ALA A 71 3.64 13.95 -4.56
C ALA A 71 4.87 13.06 -4.30
N ASN A 72 4.95 12.46 -3.11
CA ASN A 72 6.04 11.56 -2.74
C ASN A 72 6.06 10.31 -3.63
N VAL A 73 4.91 9.71 -3.93
CA VAL A 73 4.83 8.58 -4.88
C VAL A 73 5.36 8.97 -6.25
N THR A 74 4.94 10.13 -6.79
CA THR A 74 5.43 10.65 -8.07
C THR A 74 6.95 10.84 -8.06
N ASN A 75 7.48 11.49 -7.01
CA ASN A 75 8.90 11.80 -6.90
C ASN A 75 9.75 10.52 -6.80
N VAL A 76 9.34 9.56 -5.96
CA VAL A 76 10.06 8.28 -5.82
C VAL A 76 10.04 7.50 -7.12
N ARG A 77 8.90 7.42 -7.80
CA ARG A 77 8.82 6.76 -9.12
C ARG A 77 9.71 7.46 -10.14
N GLY A 78 9.73 8.79 -10.17
CA GLY A 78 10.62 9.57 -11.03
C GLY A 78 12.11 9.28 -10.76
N TRP A 79 12.52 9.29 -9.49
CA TRP A 79 13.90 8.97 -9.12
C TRP A 79 14.27 7.52 -9.47
N CYS A 80 13.35 6.58 -9.26
CA CYS A 80 13.56 5.17 -9.57
C CYS A 80 13.80 4.90 -11.07
N GLN A 81 13.28 5.75 -11.97
CA GLN A 81 13.52 5.58 -13.41
C GLN A 81 15.01 5.67 -13.77
N SER A 82 15.78 6.49 -13.06
CA SER A 82 17.23 6.63 -13.27
C SER A 82 18.07 5.72 -12.37
N ASN A 83 17.45 5.00 -11.43
CA ASN A 83 18.14 4.22 -10.40
C ASN A 83 17.53 2.81 -10.24
N PRO A 84 17.38 2.01 -11.32
CA PRO A 84 16.57 0.79 -11.30
C PRO A 84 17.07 -0.28 -10.31
N ASN A 85 18.38 -0.33 -10.05
CA ASN A 85 19.00 -1.31 -9.16
C ASN A 85 19.05 -0.86 -7.69
N ALA A 86 18.70 0.39 -7.40
CA ALA A 86 18.67 0.88 -6.02
C ALA A 86 17.45 0.34 -5.27
N SER A 87 17.56 0.21 -3.95
CA SER A 87 16.39 -0.06 -3.11
C SER A 87 15.41 1.11 -3.18
N VAL A 88 14.11 0.82 -3.19
CA VAL A 88 13.05 1.82 -3.13
C VAL A 88 13.15 2.69 -1.87
N MET A 89 13.72 2.14 -0.79
CA MET A 89 14.01 2.89 0.45
C MET A 89 14.96 4.06 0.21
N VAL A 90 16.00 3.85 -0.60
CA VAL A 90 16.95 4.91 -0.97
C VAL A 90 16.24 5.96 -1.82
N GLY A 91 15.40 5.54 -2.77
CA GLY A 91 14.60 6.47 -3.57
C GLY A 91 13.68 7.33 -2.72
N LEU A 92 13.09 6.73 -1.69
CA LEU A 92 12.25 7.41 -0.71
C LEU A 92 13.03 8.46 0.07
N GLU A 93 14.17 8.11 0.67
CA GLU A 93 15.06 9.05 1.36
C GLU A 93 15.52 10.23 0.50
N LYS A 94 15.72 10.01 -0.81
CA LYS A 94 16.20 11.04 -1.74
C LYS A 94 15.10 11.93 -2.30
N SER A 95 13.84 11.51 -2.25
CA SER A 95 12.79 12.10 -3.10
C SER A 95 11.57 12.63 -2.34
N ILE A 96 11.45 12.37 -1.03
CA ILE A 96 10.28 12.80 -0.27
C ILE A 96 10.48 14.08 0.52
N GLY A 97 9.41 14.88 0.55
CA GLY A 97 9.24 15.95 1.51
C GLY A 97 8.68 15.42 2.84
N VAL A 98 9.09 16.06 3.93
CA VAL A 98 8.52 15.83 5.28
C VAL A 98 7.57 16.94 5.72
N THR A 99 7.51 18.06 4.98
CA THR A 99 6.62 19.18 5.27
C THR A 99 5.21 18.85 4.80
N ALA A 100 4.30 18.69 5.74
CA ALA A 100 2.89 18.50 5.44
C ALA A 100 2.16 19.83 5.28
N VAL A 101 1.08 19.83 4.49
CA VAL A 101 0.19 20.96 4.31
C VAL A 101 -0.83 20.97 5.47
N PRO A 102 -0.95 22.06 6.25
CA PRO A 102 -1.71 22.07 7.51
C PRO A 102 -3.17 21.61 7.44
N ASN A 103 -3.83 21.74 6.27
CA ASN A 103 -5.28 21.57 6.12
C ASN A 103 -5.71 20.34 5.31
N ALA A 104 -4.79 19.52 4.80
CA ALA A 104 -5.09 18.32 4.00
C ALA A 104 -4.86 17.01 4.78
N THR A 105 -4.80 17.10 6.11
CA THR A 105 -4.31 16.02 6.96
C THR A 105 -5.43 15.19 7.59
N LEU A 106 -5.32 13.87 7.45
CA LEU A 106 -6.10 12.89 8.17
C LEU A 106 -5.38 12.51 9.47
N ASP A 107 -5.91 12.95 10.61
CA ASP A 107 -5.46 12.48 11.92
C ASP A 107 -6.01 11.07 12.19
N PHE A 108 -5.20 10.06 11.88
CA PHE A 108 -5.61 8.66 12.01
C PHE A 108 -5.87 8.23 13.45
N ASN A 109 -5.37 8.98 14.45
CA ASN A 109 -5.63 8.69 15.86
C ASN A 109 -7.09 8.99 16.26
N LYS A 110 -7.78 9.80 15.47
CA LYS A 110 -9.16 10.22 15.71
C LYS A 110 -10.19 9.47 14.87
N ILE A 111 -9.76 8.65 13.91
CA ILE A 111 -10.68 7.87 13.07
C ILE A 111 -11.42 6.87 13.94
N THR A 112 -12.75 6.92 13.93
CA THR A 112 -13.58 5.90 14.57
C THR A 112 -13.81 4.71 13.64
N CYS A 113 -14.10 3.55 14.20
CA CYS A 113 -14.55 2.37 13.47
C CYS A 113 -15.76 2.69 12.57
N GLY A 114 -16.72 3.47 13.05
CA GLY A 114 -17.89 3.88 12.28
C GLY A 114 -17.53 4.79 11.11
N THR A 115 -16.65 5.76 11.34
CA THR A 115 -16.13 6.66 10.30
C THR A 115 -15.40 5.87 9.21
N TRP A 116 -14.47 4.99 9.59
CA TRP A 116 -13.71 4.19 8.63
C TRP A 116 -14.60 3.24 7.82
N LEU A 117 -15.56 2.55 8.47
CA LEU A 117 -16.51 1.67 7.78
C LEU A 117 -17.44 2.40 6.81
N ALA A 118 -17.61 3.72 6.97
CA ALA A 118 -18.40 4.55 6.08
C ALA A 118 -17.62 5.07 4.85
N TYR A 119 -16.29 4.90 4.82
CA TYR A 119 -15.48 5.27 3.67
C TYR A 119 -15.75 4.39 2.46
N GLY A 120 -15.47 4.90 1.27
CA GLY A 120 -15.47 4.09 0.05
C GLY A 120 -14.39 2.99 0.09
N PRO A 121 -14.51 1.92 -0.72
CA PRO A 121 -13.58 0.79 -0.68
C PRO A 121 -12.11 1.18 -0.88
N ALA A 122 -11.82 2.14 -1.77
CA ALA A 122 -10.46 2.60 -2.02
C ALA A 122 -9.84 3.31 -0.80
N ASP A 123 -10.61 4.16 -0.13
CA ASP A 123 -10.16 4.88 1.06
C ASP A 123 -10.04 3.94 2.27
N GLN A 124 -10.92 2.95 2.38
CA GLN A 124 -10.79 1.88 3.38
C GLN A 124 -9.49 1.11 3.20
N ASP A 125 -9.19 0.72 1.95
CA ASP A 125 -7.94 0.04 1.60
C ASP A 125 -6.74 0.92 1.91
N PHE A 126 -6.75 2.20 1.52
CA PHE A 126 -5.67 3.12 1.85
C PHE A 126 -5.39 3.17 3.35
N VAL A 127 -6.40 3.40 4.18
CA VAL A 127 -6.26 3.46 5.65
C VAL A 127 -5.76 2.13 6.20
N ARG A 128 -6.26 1.00 5.69
CA ARG A 128 -5.83 -0.34 6.08
C ARG A 128 -4.34 -0.57 5.85
N TYR A 129 -3.84 -0.28 4.64
CA TYR A 129 -2.42 -0.45 4.31
C TYR A 129 -1.55 0.57 5.05
N PHE A 130 -1.97 1.83 5.11
CA PHE A 130 -1.28 2.88 5.87
C PHE A 130 -1.10 2.48 7.34
N MET A 131 -2.18 2.12 8.03
CA MET A 131 -2.11 1.77 9.45
C MET A 131 -1.28 0.50 9.67
N SER A 132 -1.33 -0.45 8.74
CA SER A 132 -0.44 -1.62 8.79
C SER A 132 1.03 -1.22 8.73
N GLY A 133 1.42 -0.34 7.81
CA GLY A 133 2.79 0.15 7.73
C GLY A 133 3.23 0.89 8.98
N TYR A 134 2.36 1.77 9.50
CA TYR A 134 2.63 2.56 10.71
C TYR A 134 2.92 1.66 11.92
N TYR A 135 2.07 0.66 12.18
CA TYR A 135 2.27 -0.23 13.33
C TYR A 135 3.40 -1.25 13.13
N ASN A 136 3.73 -1.60 11.88
CA ASN A 136 4.93 -2.41 11.61
C ASN A 136 6.20 -1.63 11.94
N ALA A 137 6.31 -0.36 11.51
CA ALA A 137 7.41 0.51 11.91
C ALA A 137 7.49 0.68 13.44
N ALA A 138 6.34 0.85 14.10
CA ALA A 138 6.27 0.90 15.56
C ALA A 138 6.78 -0.36 16.27
N ALA A 139 6.72 -1.51 15.61
CA ALA A 139 7.28 -2.78 16.06
C ALA A 139 8.69 -3.06 15.50
N SER A 140 9.36 -2.06 14.92
CA SER A 140 10.65 -2.20 14.22
C SER A 140 10.65 -3.27 13.13
N ASN A 141 9.50 -3.51 12.51
CA ASN A 141 9.29 -4.53 11.50
C ASN A 141 9.23 -3.90 10.09
N SER A 142 10.08 -4.37 9.19
CA SER A 142 10.13 -3.97 7.77
C SER A 142 9.36 -4.91 6.85
N VAL A 143 8.70 -5.92 7.39
CA VAL A 143 8.12 -7.00 6.61
C VAL A 143 6.65 -6.71 6.32
N LEU A 144 6.35 -6.54 5.03
CA LEU A 144 4.99 -6.54 4.51
C LEU A 144 4.53 -7.99 4.28
N ASP A 145 3.82 -8.50 5.27
CA ASP A 145 3.12 -9.79 5.22
C ASP A 145 1.65 -9.56 4.85
N TYR A 146 1.30 -9.84 3.60
CA TYR A 146 -0.04 -9.64 3.05
C TYR A 146 -1.08 -10.54 3.70
N GLU A 147 -0.72 -11.77 4.07
CA GLU A 147 -1.66 -12.70 4.68
C GLU A 147 -1.99 -12.27 6.11
N ARG A 148 -0.98 -11.94 6.90
CA ARG A 148 -1.18 -11.38 8.26
C ARG A 148 -1.97 -10.10 8.19
N LEU A 149 -1.64 -9.21 7.24
CA LEU A 149 -2.39 -7.97 7.03
C LEU A 149 -3.87 -8.28 6.72
N GLN A 150 -4.17 -9.24 5.84
CA GLN A 150 -5.55 -9.64 5.54
C GLN A 150 -6.27 -10.28 6.72
N ARG A 151 -5.63 -11.19 7.46
CA ARG A 151 -6.20 -11.80 8.66
C ARG A 151 -6.50 -10.74 9.74
N ASN A 152 -5.54 -9.88 10.03
CA ASN A 152 -5.70 -8.80 11.01
C ASN A 152 -6.78 -7.82 10.58
N SER A 153 -6.80 -7.43 9.30
CA SER A 153 -7.85 -6.55 8.77
C SER A 153 -9.24 -7.15 8.93
N SER A 154 -9.43 -8.44 8.66
CA SER A 154 -10.72 -9.11 8.84
C SER A 154 -11.17 -9.09 10.30
N ALA A 155 -10.25 -9.32 11.25
CA ALA A 155 -10.55 -9.26 12.67
C ALA A 155 -10.90 -7.83 13.15
N VAL A 156 -10.19 -6.82 12.65
CA VAL A 156 -10.47 -5.39 12.92
C VAL A 156 -11.83 -4.99 12.37
N VAL A 157 -12.16 -5.37 11.12
CA VAL A 157 -13.49 -5.11 10.53
C VAL A 157 -14.60 -5.75 11.37
N ALA A 158 -14.43 -7.01 11.79
CA ALA A 158 -15.41 -7.70 12.62
C ALA A 158 -15.62 -7.00 13.98
N TYR A 159 -14.56 -6.50 14.59
CA TYR A 159 -14.64 -5.70 15.82
C TYR A 159 -15.34 -4.36 15.57
N CYS A 160 -14.95 -3.63 14.52
CA CYS A 160 -15.49 -2.32 14.21
C CYS A 160 -16.99 -2.35 13.89
N LYS A 161 -17.49 -3.41 13.24
CA LYS A 161 -18.93 -3.60 12.99
C LYS A 161 -19.76 -3.59 14.28
N LYS A 162 -19.20 -4.09 15.38
CA LYS A 162 -19.84 -4.14 16.71
C LYS A 162 -19.53 -2.93 17.60
N ASN A 163 -18.48 -2.17 17.27
CA ASN A 163 -17.91 -1.13 18.14
C ASN A 163 -17.69 0.19 17.40
N LYS A 164 -18.72 0.69 16.71
CA LYS A 164 -18.60 1.84 15.80
C LYS A 164 -18.03 3.12 16.45
N SER A 165 -18.28 3.35 17.74
CA SER A 165 -17.78 4.53 18.47
C SER A 165 -16.32 4.42 18.93
N ARG A 166 -15.72 3.22 18.89
CA ARG A 166 -14.31 3.04 19.27
C ARG A 166 -13.41 3.57 18.16
N THR A 167 -12.22 4.05 18.53
CA THR A 167 -11.22 4.47 17.55
C THR A 167 -10.65 3.25 16.81
N LEU A 168 -10.27 3.45 15.55
CA LEU A 168 -9.64 2.42 14.75
C LEU A 168 -8.29 1.94 15.35
N PRO A 169 -7.42 2.82 15.88
CA PRO A 169 -6.28 2.40 16.70
C PRO A 169 -6.63 1.41 17.82
N THR A 170 -7.70 1.68 18.60
CA THR A 170 -8.16 0.77 19.65
C THR A 170 -8.60 -0.57 19.08
N ALA A 171 -9.27 -0.59 17.93
CA ALA A 171 -9.66 -1.84 17.28
C ALA A 171 -8.44 -2.65 16.83
N ILE A 172 -7.42 -1.99 16.26
CA ILE A 172 -6.18 -2.63 15.83
C ILE A 172 -5.43 -3.23 17.02
N GLN A 173 -5.22 -2.48 18.09
CA GLN A 173 -4.55 -2.98 19.31
C GLN A 173 -5.25 -4.21 19.91
N ASN A 174 -6.57 -4.30 19.79
CA ASN A 174 -7.35 -5.42 20.34
C ASN A 174 -7.39 -6.66 19.44
N ARG A 175 -7.05 -6.55 18.15
CA ARG A 175 -7.41 -7.56 17.14
C ARG A 175 -6.32 -7.90 16.13
N ALA A 176 -5.29 -7.07 16.02
CA ALA A 176 -4.16 -7.32 15.15
C ALA A 176 -2.96 -7.81 15.98
N SER A 177 -2.30 -8.86 15.49
CA SER A 177 -1.03 -9.40 16.00
C SER A 177 -0.03 -9.56 14.88
#